data_AF-A0AAV5VJQ5-F1
#
_entry.id   AF-A0AAV5VJQ5-F1
#
_cell.length_a   1.000
_cell.length_b   1.000
_cell.length_c   1.000
_cell.angle_alpha   90.00
_cell.angle_beta   90.00
_cell.angle_gamma   90.00
#
_symmetry.space_group_name_H-M   'P 1'
#
loop_
_entity.id
_entity.type
_entity.pdbx_description
1 polymer ?
#
loop_
_entity_poly.entity_id
_entity_poly.type
_entity_poly.pdbx_seq_one_letter_code
_entity_poly.pdbx_strand_id
1 'polypeptide(L)'
;FNCRISVLMVSISGELQSLLDRPNVHVHDLPSALEKLSRMISGGASDLTVITDFDHTLTRSHSDDGGKCAVTHEVFNHPSLFPELSEKFAELEKLYYPFEHLTEGEERVQKMEAWWRESNAAIVAQAFHRSTITSLISKTNIQLRDGASDFLHSLQLLDVPTLIFSAGIGGIISLFLSQQGVPLSR
;
A
#
# COMPACT_ATOMS: atom_id res chain seq x y z
N PHE A 1 26.25 -32.36 -25.61
CA PHE A 1 25.31 -32.34 -24.49
C PHE A 1 24.18 -31.37 -24.84
N ASN A 2 23.07 -31.91 -25.34
CA ASN A 2 21.84 -31.18 -25.66
C ASN A 2 21.08 -30.94 -24.35
N CYS A 3 21.18 -29.73 -23.78
CA CYS A 3 20.19 -29.27 -22.81
C CYS A 3 19.16 -28.44 -23.56
N ARG A 4 18.09 -29.09 -24.02
CA ARG A 4 16.87 -28.41 -24.44
C ARG A 4 16.22 -27.83 -23.19
N ILE A 5 16.62 -26.61 -22.82
CA ILE A 5 15.78 -25.77 -21.97
C ILE A 5 14.59 -25.40 -22.85
N SER A 6 13.49 -26.10 -22.65
CA SER A 6 12.17 -25.74 -23.15
C SER A 6 11.74 -24.48 -22.40
N VAL A 7 12.30 -23.34 -22.81
CA VAL A 7 11.73 -22.04 -22.46
C VAL A 7 10.36 -22.05 -23.14
N LEU A 8 9.29 -22.15 -22.34
CA LEU A 8 7.97 -21.71 -22.79
C LEU A 8 8.18 -20.29 -23.29
N MET A 9 8.22 -20.10 -24.61
CA MET A 9 8.13 -18.77 -25.21
C MET A 9 6.72 -18.27 -24.89
N VAL A 10 6.55 -17.65 -23.74
CA VAL A 10 5.55 -16.59 -23.66
C VAL A 10 5.98 -15.62 -24.74
N SER A 11 5.18 -15.52 -25.80
CA SER A 11 5.31 -14.38 -26.70
C SER A 11 5.07 -13.16 -25.81
N ILE A 12 6.13 -12.42 -25.50
CA ILE A 12 6.05 -11.19 -24.73
C ILE A 12 5.09 -10.31 -25.54
N SER A 13 3.93 -10.02 -24.97
CA SER A 13 2.97 -9.15 -25.65
C SER A 13 3.60 -7.77 -25.82
N GLY A 14 3.17 -7.01 -26.83
CA GLY A 14 3.70 -5.65 -27.04
C GLY A 14 3.52 -4.78 -25.80
N GLU A 15 2.45 -5.02 -25.04
CA GLU A 15 2.16 -4.35 -23.77
C GLU A 15 3.20 -4.70 -22.70
N LEU A 16 3.52 -5.99 -22.52
CA LEU A 16 4.53 -6.41 -21.53
C LEU A 16 5.91 -5.85 -21.87
N GLN A 17 6.29 -5.85 -23.15
CA GLN A 17 7.55 -5.24 -23.57
C GLN A 17 7.58 -3.73 -23.25
N SER A 18 6.49 -3.01 -23.56
CA SER A 18 6.38 -1.59 -23.26
C SER A 18 6.48 -1.25 -21.78
N LEU A 19 6.06 -2.18 -20.90
CA LEU A 19 6.21 -2.04 -19.45
C LEU A 19 7.65 -2.27 -19.01
N LEU A 20 8.31 -3.31 -19.53
CA LEU A 20 9.71 -3.64 -19.22
C LEU A 20 10.71 -2.58 -19.69
N ASP A 21 10.38 -1.85 -20.76
CA ASP A 21 11.23 -0.78 -21.29
C ASP A 21 11.14 0.54 -20.50
N ARG A 22 10.26 0.63 -19.49
CA ARG A 22 10.12 1.84 -18.68
C ARG A 22 11.36 2.04 -17.79
N PRO A 23 11.89 3.27 -17.68
CA PRO A 23 13.14 3.53 -16.95
C PRO A 23 13.03 3.27 -15.45
N ASN A 24 11.82 3.29 -14.89
CA ASN A 24 11.54 3.04 -13.48
C ASN A 24 11.18 1.57 -13.18
N VAL A 25 11.32 0.67 -14.17
CA VAL A 25 11.13 -0.77 -14.00
C VAL A 25 12.50 -1.43 -13.96
N HIS A 26 12.82 -2.04 -12.83
CA HIS A 26 14.08 -2.74 -12.62
C HIS A 26 13.78 -4.20 -12.27
N VAL A 27 14.29 -5.13 -13.08
CA VAL A 27 14.10 -6.58 -12.89
C VAL A 27 15.47 -7.21 -12.73
N HIS A 28 15.72 -7.79 -11.56
CA HIS A 28 17.00 -8.46 -11.28
C HIS A 28 17.19 -9.73 -12.12
N ASP A 29 16.16 -10.57 -12.22
CA ASP A 29 16.18 -11.83 -12.98
C ASP A 29 14.97 -11.86 -13.93
N LEU A 30 15.20 -11.39 -15.17
CA LEU A 30 14.17 -11.31 -16.19
C LEU A 30 13.63 -12.69 -16.60
N PRO A 31 14.46 -13.72 -16.88
CA PRO A 31 13.96 -15.07 -17.15
C PRO A 31 13.01 -15.61 -16.07
N SER A 32 13.38 -15.51 -14.79
CA SER A 32 12.52 -15.97 -13.69
C SER A 32 11.22 -15.16 -13.60
N ALA A 33 11.28 -13.85 -13.82
CA ALA A 33 10.08 -12.99 -13.83
C ALA A 33 9.12 -13.38 -14.96
N LEU A 34 9.64 -13.61 -16.17
CA LEU A 34 8.83 -14.03 -17.32
C LEU A 34 8.20 -15.41 -17.12
N GLU A 35 8.92 -16.35 -16.48
CA GLU A 35 8.36 -17.66 -16.13
C GLU A 35 7.19 -17.54 -15.14
N LYS A 36 7.32 -16.69 -14.10
CA LYS A 36 6.24 -16.43 -13.14
C LYS A 36 5.03 -15.81 -13.82
N LEU A 37 5.23 -14.82 -14.70
CA LEU A 37 4.16 -14.22 -15.49
C LEU A 37 3.49 -15.24 -16.42
N SER A 38 4.26 -16.12 -17.06
CA SER A 38 3.72 -17.23 -17.87
C SER A 38 2.76 -18.10 -17.07
N ARG A 39 3.12 -18.43 -15.83
CA ARG A 39 2.32 -19.29 -14.96
C ARG A 39 1.03 -18.59 -14.54
N MET A 40 1.10 -17.30 -14.20
CA MET A 40 -0.07 -16.49 -13.86
C MET A 40 -1.05 -16.40 -15.04
N ILE A 41 -0.55 -16.17 -16.26
CA ILE A 41 -1.37 -16.12 -17.47
C ILE A 41 -2.03 -17.47 -17.76
N SER A 42 -1.26 -18.56 -17.70
CA SER A 42 -1.76 -19.91 -17.97
C SER A 42 -2.77 -20.41 -16.93
N GLY A 43 -2.59 -20.04 -15.65
CA GLY A 43 -3.51 -20.39 -14.57
C GLY A 43 -4.82 -19.59 -14.58
N GLY A 44 -4.78 -18.37 -15.12
CA GLY A 44 -5.93 -17.48 -15.20
C GLY A 44 -6.41 -16.98 -13.83
N ALA A 45 -7.56 -16.31 -13.81
CA ALA A 45 -8.10 -15.69 -12.60
C ALA A 45 -8.37 -16.70 -11.47
N SER A 46 -8.79 -17.93 -11.80
CA SER A 46 -9.11 -18.97 -10.83
C SER A 46 -7.92 -19.50 -10.03
N ASP A 47 -6.69 -19.30 -10.52
CA ASP A 47 -5.44 -19.68 -9.85
C ASP A 47 -4.64 -18.46 -9.39
N LEU A 48 -5.27 -17.28 -9.40
CA LEU A 48 -4.66 -16.02 -8.97
C LEU A 48 -5.16 -15.65 -7.57
N THR A 49 -4.25 -15.16 -6.74
CA THR A 49 -4.57 -14.47 -5.48
C THR A 49 -3.65 -13.27 -5.36
N VAL A 50 -4.20 -12.14 -4.94
CA VAL A 50 -3.46 -10.90 -4.75
C VAL A 50 -3.33 -10.61 -3.26
N ILE A 51 -2.09 -10.42 -2.81
CA ILE A 51 -1.79 -9.87 -1.49
C ILE A 51 -1.02 -8.58 -1.72
N THR A 52 -1.51 -7.47 -1.18
CA THR A 52 -0.95 -6.14 -1.44
C THR A 52 -0.95 -5.29 -0.17
N ASP A 53 0.07 -4.44 -0.03
CA ASP A 53 0.07 -3.39 0.99
C ASP A 53 -0.77 -2.17 0.50
N PHE A 54 -1.04 -1.23 1.38
CA PHE A 54 -1.88 -0.06 1.09
C PHE A 54 -1.10 1.25 1.01
N ASP A 55 -0.48 1.66 2.12
CA ASP A 55 0.20 2.95 2.25
C ASP A 55 1.44 2.97 1.32
N HIS A 56 1.49 3.91 0.38
CA HIS A 56 2.52 4.04 -0.65
C HIS A 56 2.65 2.86 -1.65
N THR A 57 1.76 1.86 -1.56
CA THR A 57 1.64 0.71 -2.47
C THR A 57 0.40 0.82 -3.38
N LEU A 58 -0.81 0.82 -2.81
CA LEU A 58 -2.03 1.17 -3.56
C LEU A 58 -2.23 2.68 -3.62
N THR A 59 -1.73 3.39 -2.61
CA THR A 59 -1.69 4.84 -2.56
C THR A 59 -0.34 5.37 -3.05
N ARG A 60 -0.31 6.63 -3.46
CA ARG A 60 0.91 7.32 -3.89
C ARG A 60 1.79 7.66 -2.69
N SER A 61 3.11 7.78 -2.92
CA SER A 61 4.02 8.43 -1.96
C SER A 61 4.15 9.92 -2.20
N HIS A 62 4.00 10.36 -3.45
CA HIS A 62 4.03 11.77 -3.83
C HIS A 62 2.90 12.07 -4.82
N SER A 63 2.31 13.25 -4.70
CA SER A 63 1.35 13.79 -5.67
C SER A 63 2.08 14.31 -6.91
N ASP A 64 1.31 14.61 -7.96
CA ASP A 64 1.87 15.06 -9.26
C ASP A 64 2.64 16.39 -9.17
N ASP A 65 2.35 17.20 -8.14
CA ASP A 65 3.06 18.44 -7.80
C ASP A 65 4.32 18.21 -6.93
N GLY A 66 4.64 16.96 -6.60
CA GLY A 66 5.78 16.57 -5.77
C GLY A 66 5.54 16.63 -4.26
N GLY A 67 4.33 17.00 -3.82
CA GLY A 67 3.97 16.95 -2.39
C GLY A 67 3.92 15.53 -1.85
N LYS A 68 4.29 15.32 -0.57
CA LYS A 68 4.15 14.01 0.09
C LYS A 68 2.67 13.66 0.22
N CYS A 69 2.30 12.46 -0.24
CA CYS A 69 0.97 11.90 0.03
C CYS A 69 0.95 11.29 1.43
N ALA A 70 -0.21 11.40 2.08
CA ALA A 70 -0.36 10.96 3.45
C ALA A 70 -0.54 9.44 3.56
N VAL A 71 -0.08 8.87 4.67
CA VAL A 71 -0.41 7.50 5.09
C VAL A 71 -1.65 7.48 5.99
N THR A 72 -2.22 6.30 6.21
CA THR A 72 -3.45 6.13 7.02
C THR A 72 -3.39 6.74 8.43
N HIS A 73 -2.23 6.71 9.09
CA HIS A 73 -2.05 7.31 10.43
C HIS A 73 -2.05 8.85 10.41
N GLU A 74 -1.61 9.47 9.31
CA GLU A 74 -1.53 10.93 9.19
C GLU A 74 -2.94 11.57 9.01
N VAL A 75 -4.01 10.77 8.84
CA VAL A 75 -5.40 11.25 8.87
C VAL A 75 -5.75 11.97 10.18
N PHE A 76 -5.07 11.62 11.28
CA PHE A 76 -5.32 12.25 12.56
C PHE A 76 -4.43 13.47 12.82
N ASN A 77 -3.46 13.76 11.94
CA ASN A 77 -2.51 14.85 12.10
C ASN A 77 -3.06 16.16 11.50
N HIS A 78 -3.96 16.82 12.23
CA HIS A 78 -4.55 18.10 11.83
C HIS A 78 -4.27 19.17 12.89
N PRO A 79 -3.15 19.92 12.82
CA PRO A 79 -2.75 20.86 13.87
C PRO A 79 -3.77 21.95 14.19
N SER A 80 -4.57 22.37 13.21
CA SER A 80 -5.62 23.38 13.41
C SER A 80 -6.86 22.85 14.13
N LEU A 81 -7.08 21.54 14.13
CA LEU A 81 -8.25 20.89 14.75
C LEU A 81 -7.88 20.17 16.04
N PHE A 82 -6.72 19.51 16.06
CA PHE A 82 -6.21 18.68 17.15
C PHE A 82 -4.73 18.99 17.44
N PRO A 83 -4.41 20.22 17.89
CA PRO A 83 -3.02 20.65 18.08
C PRO A 83 -2.22 19.75 19.02
N GLU A 84 -2.81 19.33 20.15
CA GLU A 84 -2.15 18.46 21.12
C GLU A 84 -1.83 17.07 20.56
N LEU A 85 -2.73 16.51 19.73
CA LEU A 85 -2.48 15.22 19.09
C LEU A 85 -1.38 15.32 18.02
N SER A 86 -1.41 16.39 17.23
CA SER A 86 -0.37 16.68 16.25
C SER A 86 1.00 16.87 16.89
N GLU A 87 1.06 17.59 18.02
CA GLU A 87 2.29 17.75 18.79
C GLU A 87 2.79 16.39 19.32
N LYS A 88 1.87 15.56 19.86
CA LYS A 88 2.22 14.21 20.30
C LYS A 88 2.78 13.34 19.16
N PHE A 89 2.21 13.40 17.97
CA PHE A 89 2.77 12.66 16.82
C PHE A 89 4.15 13.17 16.42
N ALA A 90 4.37 14.48 16.43
CA ALA A 90 5.68 15.06 16.12
C ALA A 90 6.75 14.63 17.14
N GLU A 91 6.39 14.54 18.43
CA GLU A 91 7.28 14.00 19.47
C GLU A 91 7.62 12.53 19.24
N LEU A 92 6.61 11.70 18.94
CA LEU A 92 6.79 10.27 18.67
C LEU A 92 7.64 10.05 17.42
N GLU A 93 7.37 10.77 16.34
CA GLU A 93 8.16 10.70 15.10
C GLU A 93 9.62 11.06 15.37
N LYS A 94 9.88 12.18 16.07
CA LYS A 94 11.24 12.57 16.45
C LYS A 94 11.96 11.50 17.29
N LEU A 95 11.23 10.80 18.15
CA LEU A 95 11.79 9.76 19.01
C LEU A 95 12.06 8.45 18.27
N TYR A 96 11.16 8.02 17.39
CA TYR A 96 11.18 6.67 16.80
C TYR A 96 11.65 6.59 15.36
N TYR A 97 11.48 7.64 14.55
CA TYR A 97 11.88 7.67 13.14
C TYR A 97 13.36 7.27 12.91
N PRO A 98 14.33 7.66 13.75
CA PRO A 98 15.72 7.24 13.58
C PRO A 98 15.92 5.71 13.59
N PHE A 99 15.00 4.96 14.19
CA PHE A 99 15.07 3.50 14.30
C PHE A 99 14.40 2.77 13.13
N GLU A 100 13.60 3.45 12.31
CA GLU A 100 12.86 2.84 11.19
C GLU A 100 13.80 2.22 10.15
N HIS A 101 14.94 2.88 9.92
CA HIS A 101 15.97 2.50 8.94
C HIS A 101 16.99 1.49 9.47
N LEU A 102 16.89 1.05 10.72
CA LEU A 102 17.68 -0.09 11.17
C LEU A 102 17.33 -1.29 10.31
N THR A 103 18.33 -2.03 9.83
CA THR A 103 18.11 -3.11 8.88
C THR A 103 17.39 -4.28 9.54
N GLU A 104 17.87 -4.74 10.70
CA GLU A 104 17.31 -5.87 11.45
C GLU A 104 17.69 -5.79 12.93
N GLY A 105 16.91 -6.44 13.80
CA GLY A 105 17.25 -6.59 15.22
C GLY A 105 16.06 -6.45 16.17
N GLU A 106 16.18 -7.09 17.34
CA GLU A 106 15.17 -7.04 18.40
C GLU A 106 14.88 -5.60 18.84
N GLU A 107 15.90 -4.75 18.91
CA GLU A 107 15.76 -3.33 19.24
C GLU A 107 14.83 -2.60 18.26
N ARG A 108 15.00 -2.83 16.94
CA ARG A 108 14.13 -2.24 15.93
C ARG A 108 12.68 -2.65 16.14
N VAL A 109 12.43 -3.95 16.34
CA VAL A 109 11.07 -4.48 16.56
C VAL A 109 10.44 -3.83 17.78
N GLN A 110 11.14 -3.80 18.91
CA GLN A 110 10.64 -3.18 20.15
C GLN A 110 10.34 -1.68 19.97
N LYS A 111 11.19 -0.95 19.24
CA LYS A 111 10.98 0.49 18.97
C LYS A 111 9.79 0.73 18.05
N MET A 112 9.63 -0.06 16.99
CA MET A 112 8.47 0.06 16.09
C MET A 112 7.18 -0.33 16.79
N GLU A 113 7.19 -1.38 17.62
CA GLU A 113 6.04 -1.75 18.44
C GLU A 113 5.66 -0.67 19.44
N ALA A 114 6.64 -0.04 20.09
CA ALA A 114 6.40 1.07 21.00
C ALA A 114 5.80 2.28 20.27
N TRP A 115 6.37 2.64 19.11
CA TRP A 115 5.87 3.76 18.31
C TRP A 115 4.41 3.54 17.91
N TRP A 116 4.08 2.39 17.33
CA TRP A 116 2.71 2.09 16.92
C TRP A 116 1.76 2.01 18.11
N ARG A 117 2.19 1.44 19.23
CA ARG A 117 1.36 1.36 20.44
C ARG A 117 1.02 2.74 20.99
N GLU A 118 2.00 3.64 21.10
CA GLU A 118 1.81 4.98 21.62
C GLU A 118 0.98 5.86 20.67
N SER A 119 1.25 5.78 19.35
CA SER A 119 0.46 6.47 18.34
C SER A 119 -1.01 6.03 18.37
N ASN A 120 -1.27 4.72 18.43
CA ASN A 120 -2.63 4.20 18.52
C ASN A 120 -3.33 4.60 19.83
N ALA A 121 -2.62 4.57 20.95
CA ALA A 121 -3.17 5.01 22.23
C ALA A 121 -3.59 6.49 22.21
N ALA A 122 -2.77 7.35 21.60
CA ALA A 122 -3.08 8.77 21.44
C ALA A 122 -4.33 9.00 20.57
N ILE A 123 -4.50 8.24 19.49
CA ILE A 123 -5.70 8.30 18.63
C ILE A 123 -6.94 7.85 19.40
N VAL A 124 -6.85 6.72 20.11
CA VAL A 124 -7.98 6.15 20.87
C VAL A 124 -8.45 7.10 21.98
N ALA A 125 -7.52 7.80 22.64
CA ALA A 125 -7.83 8.76 23.70
C ALA A 125 -8.72 9.93 23.24
N GLN A 126 -8.69 10.28 21.94
CA GLN A 126 -9.55 11.33 21.38
C GLN A 126 -11.00 10.90 21.16
N ALA A 127 -11.30 9.59 21.24
CA ALA A 127 -12.65 9.03 21.09
C ALA A 127 -13.39 9.53 19.82
N PHE A 128 -12.70 9.55 18.68
CA PHE A 128 -13.26 10.05 17.42
C PHE A 128 -14.52 9.27 16.99
N HIS A 129 -15.58 10.01 16.67
CA HIS A 129 -16.73 9.44 15.98
C HIS A 129 -16.42 9.12 14.52
N ARG A 130 -17.07 8.06 13.99
CA ARG A 130 -16.90 7.64 12.58
C ARG A 130 -17.15 8.77 11.59
N SER A 131 -18.12 9.64 11.83
CA SER A 131 -18.39 10.82 10.98
C SER A 131 -17.23 11.80 10.95
N THR A 132 -16.59 12.06 12.09
CA THR A 132 -15.39 12.89 12.18
C THR A 132 -14.26 12.25 11.37
N ILE A 133 -14.02 10.96 11.56
CA ILE A 133 -12.99 10.21 10.80
C ILE A 133 -13.25 10.33 9.30
N THR A 134 -14.47 10.08 8.84
CA THR A 134 -14.86 10.22 7.43
C THR A 134 -14.57 11.64 6.90
N SER A 135 -14.85 12.68 7.70
CA SER A 135 -14.52 14.06 7.32
C SER A 135 -13.01 14.33 7.29
N LEU A 136 -12.22 13.74 8.18
CA LEU A 136 -10.78 13.91 8.20
C LEU A 136 -10.15 13.26 6.98
N ILE A 137 -10.54 12.02 6.64
CA ILE A 137 -10.07 11.32 5.43
C ILE A 137 -10.25 12.20 4.18
N SER A 138 -11.40 12.84 4.01
CA SER A 138 -11.65 13.73 2.86
C SER A 138 -10.84 15.03 2.87
N LYS A 139 -10.24 15.40 4.00
CA LYS A 139 -9.34 16.56 4.15
C LYS A 139 -7.86 16.17 4.12
N THR A 140 -7.54 14.88 4.17
CA THR A 140 -6.18 14.36 4.14
C THR A 140 -5.77 14.05 2.70
N ASN A 141 -4.53 14.38 2.33
CA ASN A 141 -3.99 14.14 1.00
C ASN A 141 -3.60 12.67 0.77
N ILE A 142 -4.57 11.75 0.80
CA ILE A 142 -4.38 10.35 0.42
C ILE A 142 -4.86 10.20 -1.02
N GLN A 143 -4.01 9.69 -1.91
CA GLN A 143 -4.31 9.53 -3.33
C GLN A 143 -4.02 8.11 -3.77
N LEU A 144 -4.94 7.50 -4.53
CA LEU A 144 -4.66 6.21 -5.19
C LEU A 144 -3.60 6.40 -6.29
N ARG A 145 -2.76 5.38 -6.47
CA ARG A 145 -1.84 5.29 -7.61
C ARG A 145 -2.64 5.12 -8.90
N ASP A 146 -2.09 5.59 -10.02
CA ASP A 146 -2.74 5.45 -11.33
C ASP A 146 -3.08 3.98 -11.63
N GLY A 147 -4.33 3.76 -12.03
CA GLY A 147 -4.87 2.43 -12.31
C GLY A 147 -5.18 1.58 -11.07
N ALA A 148 -4.92 2.03 -9.84
CA ALA A 148 -5.20 1.23 -8.64
C ALA A 148 -6.69 0.97 -8.43
N SER A 149 -7.56 1.94 -8.74
CA SER A 149 -9.01 1.75 -8.69
C SER A 149 -9.47 0.70 -9.71
N ASP A 150 -9.04 0.83 -10.96
CA ASP A 150 -9.38 -0.10 -12.04
C ASP A 150 -8.82 -1.51 -11.77
N PHE A 151 -7.63 -1.59 -11.19
CA PHE A 151 -7.01 -2.83 -10.74
C PHE A 151 -7.88 -3.54 -9.71
N LEU A 152 -8.24 -2.86 -8.62
CA LEU A 152 -9.08 -3.44 -7.57
C LEU A 152 -10.48 -3.84 -8.10
N HIS A 153 -11.06 -3.01 -8.97
CA HIS A 153 -12.34 -3.34 -9.61
C HIS A 153 -12.24 -4.57 -10.52
N SER A 154 -11.16 -4.69 -11.29
CA SER A 154 -10.92 -5.84 -12.17
C SER A 154 -10.77 -7.14 -11.38
N LEU A 155 -10.04 -7.12 -10.26
CA LEU A 155 -9.92 -8.28 -9.37
C LEU A 155 -11.28 -8.72 -8.83
N GLN A 156 -12.10 -7.76 -8.41
CA GLN A 156 -13.44 -8.04 -7.91
C GLN A 156 -14.35 -8.63 -9.00
N LEU A 157 -14.36 -8.06 -10.21
CA LEU A 157 -15.16 -8.56 -11.32
C LEU A 157 -14.78 -9.97 -11.75
N LEU A 158 -13.49 -10.32 -11.60
CA LEU A 158 -12.94 -11.63 -11.94
C LEU A 158 -12.98 -12.62 -10.76
N ASP A 159 -13.56 -12.23 -9.62
CA ASP A 159 -13.61 -13.03 -8.39
C ASP A 159 -12.24 -13.50 -7.90
N VAL A 160 -11.22 -12.65 -8.06
CA VAL A 160 -9.85 -12.92 -7.62
C VAL A 160 -9.72 -12.58 -6.12
N PRO A 161 -9.39 -13.56 -5.25
CA PRO A 161 -9.17 -13.31 -3.84
C PRO A 161 -8.09 -12.24 -3.64
N THR A 162 -8.46 -11.16 -2.94
CA THR A 162 -7.58 -10.00 -2.72
C THR A 162 -7.51 -9.67 -1.24
N LEU A 163 -6.29 -9.71 -0.69
CA LEU A 163 -5.99 -9.34 0.69
C LEU A 163 -5.15 -8.05 0.71
N ILE A 164 -5.72 -6.99 1.27
CA ILE A 164 -4.93 -5.80 1.63
C ILE A 164 -4.29 -6.06 2.99
N PHE A 165 -3.00 -6.41 2.99
CA PHE A 165 -2.23 -6.66 4.20
C PHE A 165 -1.36 -5.45 4.51
N SER A 166 -1.86 -4.58 5.40
CA SER A 166 -1.20 -3.31 5.71
C SER A 166 -0.94 -3.15 7.20
N ALA A 167 0.18 -2.50 7.53
CA ALA A 167 0.46 -2.00 8.88
C ALA A 167 -0.30 -0.70 9.21
N GLY A 168 -1.02 -0.13 8.23
CA GLY A 168 -1.89 1.02 8.40
C GLY A 168 -3.19 0.71 9.14
N ILE A 169 -4.06 1.71 9.27
CA ILE A 169 -5.31 1.58 10.03
C ILE A 169 -6.44 1.06 9.13
N GLY A 170 -6.82 -0.21 9.30
CA GLY A 170 -7.83 -0.88 8.45
C GLY A 170 -9.19 -0.16 8.35
N GLY A 171 -9.63 0.51 9.43
CA GLY A 171 -10.85 1.32 9.41
C GLY A 171 -10.76 2.53 8.49
N ILE A 172 -9.58 3.16 8.41
CA ILE A 172 -9.29 4.26 7.49
C ILE A 172 -9.24 3.75 6.06
N ILE A 173 -8.52 2.64 5.81
CA ILE A 173 -8.43 2.00 4.49
C ILE A 173 -9.82 1.70 3.94
N SER A 174 -10.67 1.07 4.75
CA SER A 174 -12.03 0.69 4.37
C SER A 174 -12.91 1.90 4.04
N LEU A 175 -12.83 2.96 4.85
CA LEU A 175 -13.58 4.19 4.63
C LEU A 175 -13.10 4.95 3.40
N PHE A 176 -11.78 5.06 3.21
CA PHE A 176 -11.17 5.73 2.08
C PHE A 176 -11.54 5.04 0.76
N LEU A 177 -11.36 3.71 0.66
CA LEU A 177 -11.72 2.97 -0.56
C LEU A 177 -13.22 3.06 -0.86
N SER A 178 -14.06 3.04 0.17
CA SER A 178 -15.50 3.29 0.01
C SER A 178 -15.81 4.69 -0.55
N GLN A 179 -15.06 5.72 -0.16
CA GLN A 179 -15.21 7.08 -0.74
C GLN A 179 -14.75 7.15 -2.20
N GLN A 180 -13.80 6.30 -2.60
CA GLN A 180 -13.32 6.19 -3.97
C GLN A 180 -14.22 5.31 -4.86
N GLY A 181 -15.30 4.74 -4.32
CA GLY A 181 -16.18 3.84 -5.07
C GLY A 181 -15.58 2.45 -5.31
N VAL A 182 -14.57 2.04 -4.53
CA VAL A 182 -13.94 0.72 -4.59
C VAL A 182 -14.44 -0.13 -3.42
N PRO A 183 -15.42 -1.03 -3.64
CA PRO A 183 -15.94 -1.86 -2.56
C PRO A 183 -14.98 -3.02 -2.25
N LEU A 184 -14.52 -3.11 -1.01
CA LEU A 184 -13.89 -4.33 -0.52
C LEU A 184 -14.98 -5.36 -0.25
N SER A 185 -14.95 -6.50 -0.96
CA SER A 185 -15.75 -7.66 -0.59
C SER A 185 -15.30 -8.14 0.80
N ARG A 186 -16.26 -8.32 1.71
CA ARG A 186 -16.03 -8.85 3.06
C ARG A 186 -15.66 -10.32 3.02
#